data_AF-A0A835JS81-F1
#
_entry.id   AF-A0A835JS81-F1
#
_cell.length_a   1.000
_cell.length_b   1.000
_cell.length_c   1.000
_cell.angle_alpha   90.00
_cell.angle_beta   90.00
_cell.angle_gamma   90.00
#
_symmetry.space_group_name_H-M   'P 1'
#
loop_
_entity.id
_entity.type
_entity.pdbx_description
1 polymer ?
#
loop_
_entity_poly.entity_id
_entity_poly.type
_entity_poly.pdbx_seq_one_letter_code
_entity_poly.pdbx_strand_id
1 'polypeptide(L)'
;MRIEQGSKRDVPVKLFQQLLESLVLVPINLPLTRFNRSLQASEKIREIVMDLIREKTVALVHQNTSPQQDLITSFLSLRNDNNSVALSDEEIVDNAIIIMIGAHDTSSILRTFLIRLLAKDLSVYAGVVQGFQLWGLPYSQRMVHMELCCPGISFSWDPMPTFKDRIEIAIEPEILGEII
;
A
#
# COMPACT_ATOMS: atom_id res chain seq x y z
N MET A 1 3.87 15.74 4.16
CA MET A 1 5.08 15.47 5.00
C MET A 1 5.64 14.10 4.64
N ARG A 2 6.81 14.05 4.01
CA ARG A 2 7.56 12.79 3.84
C ARG A 2 8.08 12.44 5.23
N ILE A 3 7.60 11.37 5.86
CA ILE A 3 8.13 10.98 7.18
C ILE A 3 9.65 10.85 7.00
N GLU A 4 10.51 11.59 7.68
CA GLU A 4 11.95 11.48 7.37
C GLU A 4 12.51 10.11 7.80
N GLN A 5 13.47 9.56 7.06
CA GLN A 5 14.14 8.31 7.45
C GLN A 5 14.94 8.56 8.74
N GLY A 6 14.69 7.76 9.79
CA GLY A 6 15.38 7.88 11.08
C GLY A 6 14.51 7.46 12.27
N SER A 7 15.01 7.71 13.48
CA SER A 7 14.42 7.31 14.77
C SER A 7 12.95 7.70 14.99
N LYS A 8 12.47 8.73 14.29
CA LYS A 8 11.06 9.16 14.31
C LYS A 8 10.10 8.16 13.64
N ARG A 9 10.57 7.33 12.70
CA ARG A 9 9.75 6.28 12.04
C ARG A 9 9.69 4.98 12.84
N ASP A 10 10.71 4.70 13.64
CA ASP A 10 10.86 3.40 14.28
C ASP A 10 9.76 3.14 15.31
N VAL A 11 9.33 4.18 16.01
CA VAL A 11 8.26 4.09 17.02
C VAL A 11 6.92 3.70 16.38
N PRO A 12 6.37 4.44 15.39
CA PRO A 12 5.16 4.03 14.68
C PRO A 12 5.26 2.63 14.06
N VAL A 13 6.39 2.27 13.44
CA VAL A 13 6.58 0.96 12.81
C VAL A 13 6.51 -0.16 13.86
N LYS A 14 7.18 0.01 15.00
CA LYS A 14 7.16 -0.99 16.08
C LYS A 14 5.76 -1.13 16.68
N LEU A 15 5.07 -0.01 16.92
CA LEU A 15 3.69 -0.04 17.39
C LEU A 15 2.78 -0.76 16.39
N PHE A 16 2.95 -0.49 15.09
CA PHE A 16 2.16 -1.12 14.03
C PHE A 16 2.39 -2.64 13.97
N GLN A 17 3.64 -3.10 14.11
CA GLN A 17 3.93 -4.53 14.24
C GLN A 17 3.24 -5.16 15.45
N GLN A 18 3.22 -4.46 16.59
CA GLN A 18 2.51 -4.91 17.80
C GLN A 18 1.00 -4.93 17.60
N LEU A 19 0.42 -3.97 16.88
CA LEU A 19 -0.99 -3.96 16.49
C LEU A 19 -1.32 -5.21 15.65
N LEU A 20 -0.49 -5.54 14.66
CA LEU A 20 -0.70 -6.71 13.79
C LEU A 20 -0.69 -8.04 14.55
N GLU A 21 0.02 -8.13 15.69
CA GLU A 21 -0.05 -9.32 16.54
C GLU A 21 -1.49 -9.64 16.94
N SER A 22 -2.37 -8.64 17.13
CA SER A 22 -3.77 -8.87 17.51
C SER A 22 -4.57 -9.71 16.51
N LEU A 23 -4.23 -9.65 15.21
CA LEU A 23 -5.03 -10.24 14.12
C LEU A 23 -5.05 -11.77 14.16
N VAL A 24 -4.01 -12.37 14.72
CA VAL A 24 -3.81 -13.83 14.77
C VAL A 24 -3.97 -14.41 16.18
N LEU A 25 -4.25 -13.57 17.17
CA LEU A 25 -4.32 -13.95 18.58
C LEU A 25 -5.76 -14.16 19.03
N VAL A 26 -5.92 -15.04 20.02
CA VAL A 26 -7.18 -15.20 20.74
C VAL A 26 -7.45 -13.91 21.54
N PRO A 27 -8.65 -13.31 21.46
CA PRO A 27 -8.96 -12.01 22.04
C PRO A 27 -9.16 -12.05 23.57
N ILE A 28 -8.10 -12.40 24.30
CA ILE A 28 -8.08 -12.49 25.76
C ILE A 28 -7.29 -11.30 26.33
N ASN A 29 -8.03 -10.35 26.91
CA ASN A 29 -7.48 -9.14 27.51
C ASN A 29 -7.07 -9.39 28.97
N LEU A 30 -5.87 -9.96 29.16
CA LEU A 30 -5.25 -10.09 30.47
C LEU A 30 -3.97 -9.26 30.52
N PRO A 31 -3.65 -8.64 31.67
CA PRO A 31 -2.37 -7.95 31.85
C PRO A 31 -1.25 -8.95 31.54
N LEU A 32 -0.26 -8.54 30.73
CA LEU A 32 0.87 -9.33 30.22
C LEU A 32 0.66 -10.13 28.91
N THR A 33 -0.57 -10.26 28.39
CA THR A 33 -0.76 -10.97 27.11
C THR A 33 -0.28 -10.15 25.92
N ARG A 34 0.04 -10.85 24.82
CA ARG A 34 0.32 -10.20 23.54
C ARG A 34 -0.87 -9.36 23.06
N PHE A 35 -2.10 -9.88 23.26
CA PHE A 35 -3.34 -9.18 22.92
C PHE A 35 -3.54 -7.88 23.72
N ASN A 36 -3.23 -7.87 25.02
CA ASN A 36 -3.28 -6.64 25.82
C ASN A 36 -2.25 -5.60 25.33
N ARG A 37 -1.03 -6.02 24.98
CA ARG A 37 -0.03 -5.12 24.41
C ARG A 37 -0.41 -4.60 23.03
N SER A 38 -1.00 -5.44 22.17
CA SER A 38 -1.48 -5.01 20.86
C SER A 38 -2.62 -4.00 20.98
N LEU A 39 -3.49 -4.15 21.98
CA LEU A 39 -4.54 -3.16 22.27
C LEU A 39 -3.93 -1.82 22.70
N GLN A 40 -2.95 -1.81 23.60
CA GLN A 40 -2.22 -0.58 23.97
C GLN A 40 -1.49 0.06 22.79
N ALA A 41 -0.93 -0.76 21.88
CA ALA A 41 -0.32 -0.27 20.66
C ALA A 41 -1.36 0.35 19.71
N SER A 42 -2.54 -0.25 19.60
CA SER A 42 -3.67 0.28 18.82
C SER A 42 -4.06 1.69 19.27
N GLU A 43 -4.19 1.91 20.58
CA GLU A 43 -4.52 3.23 21.13
C GLU A 43 -3.45 4.27 20.78
N LYS A 44 -2.17 3.92 20.92
CA LYS A 44 -1.06 4.84 20.56
C LYS A 44 -1.02 5.15 19.06
N ILE A 45 -1.31 4.18 18.20
CA ILE A 45 -1.40 4.41 16.75
C ILE A 45 -2.56 5.34 16.43
N ARG A 46 -3.72 5.13 17.07
CA ARG A 46 -4.90 6.00 16.92
C ARG A 46 -4.54 7.45 17.28
N GLU A 47 -3.83 7.67 18.38
CA GLU A 47 -3.33 9.00 18.77
C GLU A 47 -2.40 9.61 17.70
N ILE A 48 -1.42 8.84 17.22
CA ILE A 48 -0.47 9.31 16.18
C ILE A 48 -1.21 9.70 14.90
N VAL A 49 -2.17 8.88 14.43
CA VAL A 49 -2.94 9.18 13.22
C VAL A 49 -3.84 10.39 13.43
N MET A 50 -4.46 10.53 14.61
CA MET A 50 -5.27 11.69 14.96
C MET A 50 -4.44 12.99 14.96
N ASP A 51 -3.23 12.96 15.50
CA ASP A 51 -2.35 14.14 15.48
C ASP A 51 -1.93 14.51 14.05
N LEU A 52 -1.70 13.53 13.17
CA LEU A 52 -1.46 13.77 11.75
C LEU A 52 -2.68 14.39 11.06
N ILE A 53 -3.90 13.95 11.38
CA ILE A 53 -5.13 14.55 10.86
C ILE A 53 -5.21 16.02 11.27
N ARG A 54 -5.01 16.32 12.56
CA ARG A 54 -5.05 17.70 13.08
C ARG A 54 -4.03 18.60 12.41
N GLU A 55 -2.79 18.14 12.28
CA GLU A 55 -1.72 18.88 11.59
C GLU A 55 -2.13 19.21 10.15
N LYS A 56 -2.67 18.21 9.42
CA LYS A 56 -3.12 18.36 8.03
C LYS A 56 -4.31 19.30 7.91
N THR A 57 -5.28 19.21 8.81
CA THR A 57 -6.45 20.09 8.85
C THR A 57 -6.01 21.55 9.01
N VAL A 58 -5.10 21.83 9.95
CA VAL A 58 -4.55 23.18 10.13
C VAL A 58 -3.81 23.64 8.87
N ALA A 59 -2.98 22.78 8.28
CA ALA A 59 -2.22 23.12 7.07
C ALA A 59 -3.15 23.44 5.87
N LEU A 60 -4.25 22.70 5.70
CA LEU A 60 -5.24 22.93 4.64
C LEU A 60 -5.97 24.27 4.81
N VAL A 61 -6.17 24.73 6.04
CA VAL A 61 -6.77 26.05 6.32
C VAL A 61 -5.79 27.18 6.00
N HIS A 62 -4.48 26.98 6.23
CA HIS A 62 -3.46 28.04 6.13
C HIS A 62 -2.76 28.14 4.77
N GLN A 63 -2.84 27.13 3.90
CA GLN A 63 -2.07 27.07 2.65
C GLN A 63 -2.96 26.98 1.39
N ASN A 64 -2.67 27.84 0.41
CA ASN A 64 -3.16 27.80 -0.98
C ASN A 64 -2.31 26.88 -1.90
N THR A 65 -1.37 26.12 -1.34
CA THR A 65 -0.48 25.25 -2.12
C THR A 65 -1.12 23.90 -2.41
N SER A 66 -0.83 23.38 -3.62
CA SER A 66 -1.26 22.06 -4.10
C SER A 66 -1.10 21.02 -2.98
N PRO A 67 -2.20 20.37 -2.54
CA PRO A 67 -2.12 19.35 -1.51
C PRO A 67 -1.21 18.25 -2.05
N GLN A 68 -0.13 17.96 -1.32
CA GLN A 68 0.55 16.68 -1.48
C GLN A 68 -0.53 15.62 -1.23
N GLN A 69 -0.96 14.92 -2.30
CA GLN A 69 -2.09 13.98 -2.24
C GLN A 69 -1.65 12.73 -1.48
N ASP A 70 -1.69 12.81 -0.16
CA ASP A 70 -1.61 11.64 0.70
C ASP A 70 -3.00 11.22 1.17
N LEU A 71 -3.07 10.00 1.70
CA LEU A 71 -4.32 9.33 2.06
C LEU A 71 -5.18 10.19 3.00
N ILE A 72 -4.57 10.79 4.03
CA ILE A 72 -5.28 11.62 5.01
C ILE A 72 -5.84 12.89 4.35
N THR A 73 -5.06 13.56 3.51
CA THR A 73 -5.55 14.75 2.79
C THR A 73 -6.66 14.40 1.80
N SER A 74 -6.60 13.22 1.18
CA SER A 74 -7.68 12.70 0.33
C SER A 74 -8.97 12.56 1.14
N PHE A 75 -8.91 11.90 2.30
CA PHE A 75 -10.05 11.73 3.19
C PHE A 75 -10.62 13.07 3.69
N LEU A 76 -9.77 14.01 4.11
CA LEU A 76 -10.19 15.35 4.53
C LEU A 76 -10.85 16.17 3.41
N SER A 77 -10.51 15.86 2.15
CA SER A 77 -11.06 16.51 0.97
C SER A 77 -12.37 15.87 0.48
N LEU A 78 -12.73 14.69 0.98
CA LEU A 78 -13.98 14.03 0.61
C LEU A 78 -15.19 14.88 1.04
N ARG A 79 -16.15 14.99 0.13
CA ARG A 79 -17.42 15.68 0.33
C ARG A 79 -18.56 14.73 0.01
N ASN A 80 -19.67 14.85 0.74
CA ASN A 80 -20.89 14.09 0.45
C ASN A 80 -21.77 14.80 -0.59
N ASP A 81 -22.93 14.22 -0.91
CA ASP A 81 -23.89 14.75 -1.89
C ASP A 81 -24.37 16.18 -1.56
N ASN A 82 -24.34 16.57 -0.29
CA ASN A 82 -24.72 17.89 0.20
C ASN A 82 -23.52 18.86 0.27
N ASN A 83 -22.37 18.48 -0.29
CA ASN A 83 -21.10 19.22 -0.25
C ASN A 83 -20.58 19.49 1.18
N SER A 84 -20.98 18.71 2.18
CA SER A 84 -20.43 18.77 3.53
C SER A 84 -19.30 17.75 3.72
N VAL A 85 -18.54 17.87 4.81
CA VAL A 85 -17.48 16.90 5.17
C VAL A 85 -18.08 15.50 5.23
N ALA A 86 -17.46 14.55 4.52
CA ALA A 86 -17.98 13.19 4.35
C ALA A 86 -17.64 12.23 5.50
N LEU A 87 -16.51 12.45 6.18
CA LEU A 87 -15.99 11.57 7.22
C LEU A 87 -15.63 12.38 8.48
N SER A 88 -15.96 11.86 9.65
CA SER A 88 -15.43 12.38 10.92
C SER A 88 -13.95 12.06 11.09
N ASP A 89 -13.26 12.78 11.98
CA ASP A 89 -11.85 12.50 12.28
C ASP A 89 -11.64 11.04 12.75
N GLU A 90 -12.57 10.51 13.54
CA GLU A 90 -12.55 9.12 14.01
C GLU A 90 -12.70 8.12 12.86
N GLU A 91 -13.61 8.36 11.92
CA GLU A 91 -13.78 7.52 10.72
C GLU A 91 -12.55 7.57 9.82
N ILE A 92 -11.90 8.74 9.71
CA ILE A 92 -10.64 8.87 8.98
C ILE A 92 -9.54 8.05 9.66
N VAL A 93 -9.44 8.07 10.98
CA VAL A 93 -8.47 7.24 11.71
C VAL A 93 -8.72 5.75 11.47
N ASP A 94 -9.95 5.29 11.63
CA ASP A 94 -10.30 3.87 11.47
C ASP A 94 -10.01 3.37 10.05
N ASN A 95 -10.41 4.14 9.03
CA ASN A 95 -10.14 3.81 7.64
C ASN A 95 -8.64 3.81 7.32
N ALA A 96 -7.89 4.80 7.83
CA ALA A 96 -6.44 4.86 7.63
C ALA A 96 -5.76 3.63 8.24
N ILE A 97 -6.14 3.22 9.45
CA ILE A 97 -5.58 2.02 10.12
C ILE A 97 -5.91 0.75 9.34
N ILE A 98 -7.16 0.56 8.91
CA ILE A 98 -7.57 -0.61 8.14
C ILE A 98 -6.80 -0.71 6.81
N ILE A 99 -6.63 0.42 6.11
CA ILE A 99 -5.85 0.46 4.86
C ILE A 99 -4.38 0.12 5.13
N MET A 100 -3.78 0.64 6.21
CA MET A 100 -2.40 0.31 6.57
C MET A 100 -2.22 -1.20 6.82
N ILE A 101 -3.16 -1.83 7.53
CA ILE A 101 -3.17 -3.28 7.79
C ILE A 101 -3.25 -4.05 6.46
N GLY A 102 -4.27 -3.75 5.65
CA GLY A 102 -4.49 -4.45 4.37
C GLY A 102 -3.34 -4.28 3.39
N ALA A 103 -2.78 -3.07 3.30
CA ALA A 103 -1.65 -2.77 2.40
C ALA A 103 -0.36 -3.46 2.83
N HIS A 104 -0.12 -3.64 4.12
CA HIS A 104 1.10 -4.28 4.63
C HIS A 104 1.19 -5.74 4.20
N ASP A 105 0.14 -6.52 4.44
CA ASP A 105 0.18 -7.98 4.23
C ASP A 105 0.17 -8.32 2.74
N THR A 106 -0.71 -7.69 1.97
CA THR A 106 -0.82 -7.91 0.52
C THR A 106 0.45 -7.51 -0.23
N SER A 107 1.01 -6.32 0.06
CA SER A 107 2.23 -5.85 -0.60
C SER A 107 3.47 -6.68 -0.23
N SER A 108 3.54 -7.19 0.99
CA SER A 108 4.65 -8.03 1.44
C SER A 108 4.62 -9.42 0.79
N ILE A 109 3.42 -10.00 0.68
CA ILE A 109 3.18 -11.24 -0.07
C ILE A 109 3.55 -11.02 -1.54
N LEU A 110 2.98 -10.01 -2.20
CA LEU A 110 3.25 -9.72 -3.61
C LEU A 110 4.74 -9.58 -3.89
N ARG A 111 5.46 -8.80 -3.07
CA ARG A 111 6.92 -8.65 -3.21
C ARG A 111 7.66 -9.97 -3.10
N THR A 112 7.28 -10.82 -2.15
CA THR A 112 7.90 -12.14 -1.97
C THR A 112 7.68 -13.04 -3.18
N PHE A 113 6.45 -13.07 -3.71
CA PHE A 113 6.12 -13.83 -4.92
C PHE A 113 6.84 -13.30 -6.16
N LEU A 114 6.92 -11.98 -6.31
CA LEU A 114 7.66 -11.34 -7.40
C LEU A 114 9.14 -11.71 -7.37
N ILE A 115 9.80 -11.59 -6.21
CA ILE A 115 11.20 -11.98 -6.05
C ILE A 115 11.39 -13.46 -6.37
N ARG A 116 10.48 -14.33 -5.88
CA ARG A 116 10.53 -15.76 -6.16
C ARG A 116 10.33 -16.08 -7.64
N LEU A 117 9.45 -15.37 -8.34
CA LEU A 117 9.22 -15.53 -9.77
C LEU A 117 10.48 -15.16 -10.57
N LEU A 118 11.03 -13.97 -10.29
CA LEU A 118 12.24 -13.48 -10.95
C LEU A 118 13.46 -14.39 -10.69
N ALA A 119 13.58 -14.96 -9.50
CA ALA A 119 14.66 -15.88 -9.17
C ALA A 119 14.52 -17.26 -9.84
N LYS A 120 13.31 -17.66 -10.23
CA LYS A 120 13.04 -18.99 -10.81
C LYS A 120 13.04 -19.02 -12.32
N ASP A 121 12.75 -17.90 -12.97
CA ASP A 121 12.63 -17.82 -14.42
C ASP A 121 13.53 -16.72 -14.99
N LEU A 122 14.65 -17.13 -15.59
CA LEU A 122 15.60 -16.22 -16.23
C LEU A 122 15.00 -15.48 -17.43
N SER A 123 13.99 -16.05 -18.11
CA SER A 123 13.34 -15.40 -19.26
C SER A 123 12.48 -14.22 -18.79
N VAL A 124 11.71 -14.40 -17.71
CA VAL A 124 10.93 -13.34 -17.07
C VAL A 124 11.85 -12.25 -16.52
N TYR A 125 12.94 -12.65 -15.84
CA TYR A 125 13.94 -11.69 -15.35
C TYR A 125 14.56 -10.88 -16.50
N ALA A 126 14.98 -11.53 -17.59
CA ALA A 126 15.55 -10.86 -18.75
C ALA A 126 14.55 -9.87 -19.39
N GLY A 127 13.29 -10.27 -19.53
CA GLY A 127 12.23 -9.39 -20.05
C GLY A 127 12.00 -8.16 -19.18
N VAL A 128 11.96 -8.33 -17.86
CA VAL A 128 11.81 -7.21 -16.90
C VAL A 128 13.02 -6.25 -16.98
N VAL A 129 14.24 -6.79 -17.05
CA VAL A 129 15.47 -5.97 -17.19
C VAL A 129 15.48 -5.21 -18.52
N GLN A 130 15.13 -5.88 -19.62
CA GLN A 130 15.06 -5.26 -20.94
C GLN A 130 14.00 -4.15 -20.98
N GLY A 131 12.83 -4.39 -20.41
CA GLY A 131 11.78 -3.37 -20.25
C GLY A 131 12.29 -2.14 -19.49
N PHE A 132 12.99 -2.32 -18.37
CA PHE A 132 13.58 -1.20 -17.63
C PHE A 132 14.64 -0.42 -18.43
N GLN A 133 15.39 -1.08 -19.30
CA GLN A 133 16.39 -0.43 -20.16
C GLN A 133 15.75 0.35 -21.30
N LEU A 134 14.72 -0.20 -21.95
CA LEU A 134 14.00 0.44 -23.05
C LEU A 134 13.28 1.72 -22.62
N TRP A 135 12.76 1.75 -21.39
CA TRP A 135 12.03 2.92 -20.88
C TRP A 135 12.95 4.05 -20.37
N GLY A 136 14.26 3.84 -20.25
CA GLY A 136 15.24 4.90 -19.95
C GLY A 136 14.99 5.69 -18.65
N LEU A 137 14.15 5.19 -17.72
CA LEU A 137 13.68 6.01 -16.60
C LEU A 137 14.73 6.13 -15.47
N PRO A 138 14.98 7.36 -14.97
CA PRO A 138 15.84 7.58 -13.82
C PRO A 138 15.29 6.85 -12.58
N TYR A 139 16.19 6.40 -11.69
CA TYR A 139 15.88 5.57 -10.51
C TYR A 139 14.72 6.11 -9.64
N SER A 140 14.50 7.42 -9.62
CA SER A 140 13.46 8.12 -8.86
C SER A 140 12.04 7.98 -9.43
N GLN A 141 11.87 7.55 -10.68
CA GLN A 141 10.56 7.36 -11.34
C GLN A 141 10.19 5.88 -11.55
N ARG A 142 11.09 4.95 -11.21
CA ARG A 142 10.89 3.50 -11.40
C ARG A 142 9.83 2.86 -10.49
N MET A 143 9.37 3.54 -9.44
CA MET A 143 8.51 2.94 -8.42
C MET A 143 7.00 3.15 -8.66
N VAL A 144 6.60 3.94 -9.67
CA VAL A 144 5.20 4.41 -9.80
C VAL A 144 4.50 3.97 -11.10
N HIS A 145 5.17 3.31 -12.04
CA HIS A 145 4.50 2.77 -13.23
C HIS A 145 4.58 1.25 -13.26
N MET A 146 3.67 0.62 -12.54
CA MET A 146 3.19 -0.73 -12.86
C MET A 146 1.76 -0.57 -13.37
N GLU A 147 1.57 0.23 -14.42
CA GLU A 147 0.39 0.04 -15.25
C GLU A 147 0.50 -1.37 -15.82
N LEU A 148 -0.49 -2.20 -15.50
CA LEU A 148 -0.73 -3.47 -16.15
C LEU A 148 -1.00 -3.18 -17.62
N CYS A 149 0.06 -3.02 -18.41
CA CYS A 149 0.00 -2.81 -19.84
C CYS A 149 -0.29 -4.16 -20.51
N CYS A 150 -1.49 -4.69 -20.25
CA CYS A 150 -2.09 -5.77 -21.01
C CYS A 150 -3.45 -5.27 -21.49
N PRO A 151 -3.57 -4.73 -22.72
CA PRO A 151 -4.86 -4.48 -23.32
C PRO A 151 -5.54 -5.85 -23.51
N GLY A 152 -6.51 -6.19 -22.66
CA GLY A 152 -7.32 -7.41 -22.80
C GLY A 152 -7.52 -8.26 -21.56
N ILE A 153 -6.87 -7.98 -20.43
CA ILE A 153 -7.09 -8.76 -19.20
C ILE A 153 -8.14 -8.08 -18.32
N SER A 154 -9.38 -8.57 -18.35
CA SER A 154 -10.38 -8.24 -17.34
C SER A 154 -10.19 -9.15 -16.12
N PHE A 155 -9.84 -8.58 -14.97
CA PHE A 155 -9.92 -9.29 -13.71
C PHE A 155 -11.39 -9.31 -13.26
N SER A 156 -12.10 -10.39 -13.60
CA SER A 156 -13.39 -10.73 -12.98
C SER A 156 -13.14 -11.30 -11.59
N TRP A 157 -13.73 -10.67 -10.57
CA TRP A 157 -13.52 -11.03 -9.15
C TRP A 157 -14.35 -12.23 -8.67
N ASP A 158 -15.18 -12.83 -9.52
CA ASP A 158 -15.87 -14.07 -9.15
C ASP A 158 -15.86 -15.13 -10.25
N PRO A 159 -15.57 -16.41 -9.89
CA PRO A 159 -15.20 -16.90 -8.56
C PRO A 159 -13.68 -16.82 -8.31
N MET A 160 -13.29 -16.67 -7.04
CA MET A 160 -11.90 -16.67 -6.54
C MET A 160 -11.04 -17.77 -7.21
N PRO A 161 -9.92 -17.44 -7.88
CA PRO A 161 -9.10 -18.43 -8.56
C PRO A 161 -8.45 -19.36 -7.53
N THR A 162 -8.84 -20.63 -7.56
CA THR A 162 -8.09 -21.68 -6.86
C THR A 162 -6.86 -22.00 -7.70
N PHE A 163 -5.68 -21.62 -7.20
CA PHE A 163 -4.39 -21.91 -7.84
C PHE A 163 -4.08 -23.40 -7.76
N LYS A 164 -4.70 -24.16 -8.66
CA LYS A 164 -4.47 -25.60 -8.75
C LYS A 164 -3.45 -25.98 -9.81
N ASP A 165 -3.22 -25.10 -10.80
CA ASP A 165 -2.21 -25.30 -11.81
C ASP A 165 -1.35 -24.05 -12.03
N ARG A 166 -0.10 -24.33 -12.36
CA ARG A 166 1.05 -23.43 -12.56
C ARG A 166 0.64 -22.19 -13.40
N ILE A 167 0.96 -20.99 -12.92
CA ILE A 167 0.84 -19.77 -13.74
C ILE A 167 1.85 -19.90 -14.88
N GLU A 168 1.37 -20.17 -16.09
CA GLU A 168 2.15 -20.02 -17.32
C GLU A 168 1.93 -18.59 -17.83
N ILE A 169 2.97 -17.76 -17.71
CA ILE A 169 3.02 -16.45 -18.36
C ILE A 169 3.55 -16.71 -19.76
N ALA A 170 2.67 -16.84 -20.74
CA ALA A 170 3.07 -16.88 -22.15
C ALA A 170 3.50 -15.48 -22.58
N ILE A 171 4.80 -15.30 -22.81
CA ILE A 171 5.34 -14.12 -23.48
C ILE A 171 5.47 -14.50 -24.95
N GLU A 172 4.51 -14.09 -25.79
CA GLU A 172 4.69 -14.20 -27.24
C GLU A 172 5.65 -13.10 -27.72
N PRO A 173 6.75 -13.45 -28.41
CA PRO A 173 7.63 -12.46 -29.00
C PRO A 173 7.01 -11.92 -30.28
N GLU A 174 6.54 -10.68 -30.26
CA GLU A 174 6.16 -9.96 -31.47
C GLU A 174 7.44 -9.53 -32.21
N ILE A 175 7.86 -10.33 -33.18
CA ILE A 175 8.96 -9.98 -34.10
C ILE A 175 8.38 -9.01 -35.14
N LEU A 176 8.65 -7.72 -34.96
CA LEU A 176 8.46 -6.70 -36.00
C LEU A 176 9.42 -6.99 -37.16
N GLY A 177 8.87 -7.61 -38.21
CA GLY A 177 9.53 -7.80 -39.50
C GLY A 177 9.73 -6.47 -40.23
N GLU A 178 11.01 -6.19 -40.49
CA GLU A 178 11.65 -5.35 -41.52
C GLU A 178 10.78 -4.36 -42.32
N ILE A 179 11.13 -3.08 -42.15
CA ILE A 179 11.02 -2.04 -43.16
C ILE A 179 12.20 -2.22 -44.13
N ILE A 180 11.92 -2.62 -45.37
CA ILE A 180 12.67 -2.20 -46.57
C ILE A 180 11.66 -1.60 -47.54
#